data_AF-W1XNH7-F1
#
_entry.id   AF-W1XNH7-F1
#
_cell.length_a   1.000
_cell.length_b   1.000
_cell.length_c   1.000
_cell.angle_alpha   90.00
_cell.angle_beta   90.00
_cell.angle_gamma   90.00
#
_symmetry.space_group_name_H-M   'P 1'
#
loop_
_entity.id
_entity.type
_entity.pdbx_description
1 polymer ?
#
loop_
_entity_poly.entity_id
_entity_poly.type
_entity_poly.pdbx_seq_one_letter_code
_entity_poly.pdbx_strand_id
1 'polypeptide(L)'
;EAAGVKTNEKGYIVVDKYQNTNIEGIYAVGDNTGAVELTPVAVAAGRRLSERLFNNKPDEHLDYSNIPTVVFSHPPIGTVGLTEPQAREQ
;
A
#
# COMPACT_ATOMS: atom_id res chain seq x y z
N GLU A 1 1.67 1.54 21.24
CA GLU A 1 2.61 1.64 22.38
C GLU A 1 2.91 0.31 23.09
N ALA A 2 1.93 -0.56 23.39
CA ALA A 2 2.21 -1.84 24.07
C ALA A 2 3.05 -2.85 23.25
N ALA A 3 2.86 -2.91 21.93
CA ALA A 3 3.56 -3.86 21.05
C ALA A 3 4.86 -3.31 20.43
N GLY A 4 5.24 -2.05 20.68
CA GLY A 4 6.45 -1.44 20.10
C GLY A 4 6.44 -1.17 18.59
N VAL A 5 5.27 -1.25 17.93
CA VAL A 5 5.12 -0.94 16.50
C VAL A 5 5.33 0.56 16.26
N LYS A 6 6.22 0.90 15.32
CA LYS A 6 6.56 2.27 14.94
C LYS A 6 5.49 2.88 14.05
N THR A 7 5.19 4.14 14.31
CA THR A 7 4.38 5.00 13.45
C THR A 7 5.19 6.20 12.99
N ASN A 8 4.84 6.78 11.85
CA ASN A 8 5.38 8.08 11.43
C ASN A 8 4.69 9.24 12.18
N GLU A 9 5.11 10.48 11.90
CA GLU A 9 4.58 11.70 12.54
C GLU A 9 3.07 11.92 12.30
N LYS A 10 2.50 11.30 11.26
CA LYS A 10 1.06 11.36 10.94
C LYS A 10 0.26 10.22 11.57
N GLY A 11 0.91 9.31 12.31
CA GLY A 11 0.27 8.17 12.96
C GLY A 11 0.12 6.93 12.08
N TYR A 12 0.62 6.93 10.84
CA TYR A 12 0.61 5.73 10.00
C TYR A 12 1.67 4.73 10.44
N ILE A 13 1.34 3.44 10.40
CA ILE A 13 2.24 2.34 10.72
C ILE A 13 3.30 2.26 9.62
N VAL A 14 4.58 2.37 10.01
CA VAL A 14 5.68 2.25 9.07
C VAL A 14 5.84 0.77 8.70
N VAL A 15 5.78 0.48 7.41
CA VAL A 15 5.96 -0.86 6.86
C VAL A 15 7.01 -0.87 5.75
N ASP A 16 7.60 -2.04 5.52
CA ASP A 16 8.44 -2.28 4.35
C ASP A 16 7.60 -2.60 3.09
N LYS A 17 8.31 -2.91 1.99
CA LYS A 17 7.74 -3.32 0.70
C LYS A 17 6.77 -4.51 0.80
N TYR A 18 6.93 -5.36 1.80
CA TYR A 18 6.19 -6.60 2.01
C TYR A 18 5.13 -6.46 3.11
N GLN A 19 4.84 -5.24 3.58
CA GLN A 19 3.85 -4.96 4.63
C GLN A 19 4.28 -5.45 6.03
N ASN A 20 5.57 -5.73 6.23
CA ASN A 20 6.11 -6.04 7.55
C ASN A 20 6.29 -4.74 8.35
N THR A 21 5.92 -4.76 9.63
CA THR A 21 6.28 -3.68 10.56
C THR A 21 7.73 -3.86 11.06
N ASN A 22 8.17 -3.00 11.98
CA ASN A 22 9.46 -3.19 12.67
C ASN A 22 9.46 -4.36 13.67
N ILE A 23 8.32 -5.01 13.91
CA ILE A 23 8.19 -6.14 14.84
C ILE A 23 7.89 -7.40 14.01
N GLU A 24 8.73 -8.42 14.16
CA GLU A 24 8.58 -9.69 13.46
C GLU A 24 7.22 -10.34 13.80
N GLY A 25 6.53 -10.84 12.77
CA GLY A 25 5.20 -11.43 12.90
C GLY A 25 4.04 -10.44 13.00
N ILE A 26 4.31 -9.13 13.02
CA ILE A 26 3.28 -8.08 12.97
C ILE A 26 3.33 -7.38 11.60
N TYR A 27 2.17 -7.32 10.95
CA TYR A 27 1.98 -6.76 9.61
C TYR A 27 0.91 -5.67 9.63
N ALA A 28 0.96 -4.75 8.67
CA ALA A 28 -0.09 -3.74 8.49
C ALA A 28 -0.39 -3.54 6.99
N VAL A 29 -1.68 -3.43 6.65
CA VAL A 29 -2.17 -3.38 5.27
C VAL A 29 -3.31 -2.36 5.17
N GLY A 30 -3.36 -1.62 4.07
CA GLY A 30 -4.42 -0.66 3.77
C GLY A 30 -4.11 0.72 4.36
N ASP A 31 -5.17 1.47 4.65
CA ASP A 31 -5.09 2.91 4.93
C ASP A 31 -4.21 3.24 6.16
N ASN A 32 -4.12 2.34 7.13
CA ASN A 32 -3.26 2.53 8.31
C ASN A 32 -1.75 2.59 8.00
N THR A 33 -1.33 2.28 6.77
CA THR A 33 0.07 2.37 6.31
C THR A 33 0.40 3.70 5.65
N GLY A 34 -0.62 4.49 5.26
CA GLY A 34 -0.43 5.76 4.54
C GLY A 34 0.10 5.60 3.11
N ALA A 35 -0.01 4.41 2.51
CA ALA A 35 0.45 4.13 1.15
C ALA A 35 -0.51 4.68 0.07
N VAL A 36 -1.52 3.92 -0.33
CA VAL A 36 -2.59 4.37 -1.24
C VAL A 36 -3.92 3.95 -0.64
N GLU A 37 -4.76 4.93 -0.31
CA GLU A 37 -6.02 4.77 0.41
C GLU A 37 -7.16 4.36 -0.54
N LEU A 38 -7.04 3.16 -1.11
CA LEU A 38 -8.01 2.58 -2.03
C LEU A 38 -8.34 1.14 -1.65
N THR A 39 -9.63 0.79 -1.65
CA THR A 39 -10.08 -0.57 -1.32
C THR A 39 -9.40 -1.67 -2.17
N PRO A 40 -9.24 -1.52 -3.51
CA PRO A 40 -8.54 -2.53 -4.31
C PRO A 40 -7.06 -2.71 -3.91
N VAL A 41 -6.40 -1.65 -3.44
CA VAL A 41 -5.00 -1.69 -2.98
C VAL A 41 -4.90 -2.50 -1.70
N ALA A 42 -5.77 -2.23 -0.71
CA ALA A 42 -5.81 -3.00 0.53
C ALA A 42 -6.10 -4.49 0.27
N VAL A 43 -7.06 -4.79 -0.61
CA VAL A 43 -7.40 -6.17 -1.00
C VAL A 43 -6.20 -6.86 -1.66
N ALA A 44 -5.54 -6.21 -2.61
CA ALA A 44 -4.40 -6.80 -3.32
C ALA A 44 -3.20 -7.04 -2.40
N ALA A 45 -2.84 -6.06 -1.56
CA ALA A 45 -1.77 -6.21 -0.58
C ALA A 45 -2.07 -7.31 0.44
N GLY A 46 -3.30 -7.39 0.97
CA GLY A 46 -3.67 -8.43 1.93
C GLY A 46 -3.64 -9.85 1.34
N ARG A 47 -4.08 -10.00 0.09
CA ARG A 47 -3.98 -11.28 -0.64
C ARG A 47 -2.52 -11.69 -0.82
N ARG A 48 -1.66 -10.80 -1.31
CA ARG A 48 -0.24 -11.09 -1.54
C ARG A 48 0.53 -11.36 -0.24
N LEU A 49 0.21 -10.64 0.83
CA LEU A 49 0.70 -10.96 2.17
C LEU A 49 0.33 -12.40 2.56
N SER A 50 -0.93 -12.79 2.37
CA SER A 50 -1.39 -14.15 2.69
C SER A 50 -0.67 -15.22 1.86
N GLU A 51 -0.46 -14.97 0.57
CA GLU A 51 0.33 -15.85 -0.30
C GLU A 51 1.77 -16.04 0.21
N ARG A 52 2.39 -14.95 0.69
CA ARG A 52 3.74 -14.98 1.25
C ARG A 52 3.83 -15.75 2.55
N LEU A 53 2.87 -15.55 3.46
CA LEU A 53 2.88 -16.18 4.78
C LEU A 53 2.42 -17.64 4.74
N PHE A 54 1.50 -18.00 3.84
CA PHE A 54 0.76 -19.26 3.92
C PHE A 54 0.76 -20.08 2.63
N ASN A 55 1.36 -19.60 1.53
CA ASN A 55 1.37 -20.32 0.25
C ASN A 55 2.77 -20.39 -0.41
N ASN A 56 3.84 -20.28 0.39
CA ASN A 56 5.23 -20.43 -0.07
C ASN A 56 5.59 -19.54 -1.29
N LYS A 57 5.08 -18.30 -1.32
CA LYS A 57 5.45 -17.27 -2.31
C LYS A 57 6.26 -16.15 -1.63
N PRO A 58 7.54 -16.39 -1.28
CA PRO A 58 8.32 -15.49 -0.43
C PRO A 58 8.48 -14.07 -1.01
N ASP A 59 8.47 -13.95 -2.33
CA ASP A 59 8.69 -12.69 -3.04
C ASP A 59 7.38 -11.92 -3.36
N GLU A 60 6.21 -12.45 -3.00
CA GLU A 60 4.94 -11.78 -3.30
C GLU A 60 4.78 -10.46 -2.54
N HIS A 61 4.52 -9.40 -3.30
CA HIS A 61 4.29 -8.06 -2.81
C HIS A 61 3.44 -7.28 -3.82
N LEU A 62 2.76 -6.24 -3.34
CA LEU A 62 2.03 -5.33 -4.22
C LEU A 62 3.02 -4.36 -4.88
N ASP A 63 2.94 -4.23 -6.20
CA ASP A 63 3.53 -3.10 -6.90
C ASP A 63 2.60 -1.89 -6.73
N TYR A 64 3.14 -0.84 -6.10
CA TYR A 64 2.40 0.40 -5.84
C TYR A 64 2.52 1.41 -7.01
N SER A 65 3.25 1.06 -8.07
CA SER A 65 3.28 1.86 -9.29
C SER A 65 1.99 1.69 -10.10
N ASN A 66 1.60 2.74 -10.82
CA ASN A 66 0.53 2.71 -11.81
C ASN A 66 -0.82 2.14 -11.32
N ILE A 67 -1.22 2.46 -10.08
CA ILE A 67 -2.54 2.10 -9.55
C ILE A 67 -3.61 2.96 -10.24
N PRO A 68 -4.57 2.37 -10.98
CA PRO A 68 -5.63 3.13 -11.62
C PRO A 68 -6.62 3.64 -10.58
N THR A 69 -7.09 4.88 -10.76
CA THR A 69 -8.01 5.55 -9.84
C THR A 69 -9.13 6.26 -10.60
N VAL A 70 -10.33 6.28 -10.03
CA VAL A 70 -11.49 7.02 -10.54
C VAL A 70 -12.01 7.98 -9.47
N VAL A 71 -12.26 9.22 -9.88
CA VAL A 71 -12.99 10.23 -9.09
C VAL A 71 -14.39 10.38 -9.68
N PHE A 72 -15.42 10.08 -8.88
CA PHE A 72 -16.82 10.12 -9.29
C PHE A 72 -17.42 11.54 -9.25
N SER A 73 -16.81 12.47 -10.00
CA SER A 73 -17.35 13.80 -10.29
C SER A 73 -18.37 13.78 -11.43
N HIS A 74 -18.86 14.95 -11.84
CA HIS A 74 -19.72 15.10 -13.03
C HIS A 74 -19.09 16.10 -14.02
N PRO A 75 -18.48 15.64 -15.14
CA PRO A 75 -18.25 14.25 -15.53
C PRO A 75 -17.20 13.54 -14.64
N PRO A 76 -17.17 12.20 -14.59
CA PRO A 76 -16.16 11.45 -13.84
C PRO A 76 -14.77 11.56 -14.48
N ILE A 77 -13.73 11.35 -13.68
CA ILE A 77 -12.33 11.41 -14.11
C ILE A 77 -11.65 10.08 -13.77
N GLY A 78 -10.91 9.52 -14.73
CA GLY A 78 -10.05 8.36 -14.53
C GLY A 78 -8.59 8.71 -14.81
N THR A 79 -7.67 8.16 -14.02
CA THR A 79 -6.23 8.36 -14.19
C THR A 79 -5.44 7.10 -13.82
N VAL A 80 -4.25 6.95 -14.41
CA VAL A 80 -3.28 5.91 -14.08
C VAL A 80 -1.87 6.44 -14.36
N GLY A 81 -0.94 6.13 -13.47
CA GLY A 81 0.46 6.55 -13.60
C GLY A 81 0.67 8.02 -13.22
N LEU A 82 1.63 8.66 -13.89
CA LEU A 82 2.10 10.00 -13.55
C LEU A 82 1.27 11.08 -14.26
N THR A 83 1.15 12.23 -13.60
CA THR A 83 0.75 13.48 -14.27
C THR A 83 1.88 13.96 -15.20
N GLU A 84 1.56 14.81 -16.18
CA GLU A 84 2.58 15.36 -17.09
C GLU A 84 3.76 16.03 -16.33
N PRO A 85 3.54 16.91 -15.32
CA PRO A 85 4.66 17.50 -14.59
C PRO A 85 5.55 16.46 -13.89
N GLN A 86 4.95 15.48 -13.22
CA GLN A 86 5.69 14.40 -12.56
C GLN A 86 6.52 13.58 -13.55
N ALA A 87 5.99 13.33 -14.76
CA ALA A 87 6.72 12.61 -15.80
C ALA A 87 7.90 13.41 -16.37
N ARG A 88 7.84 14.75 -16.35
CA ARG A 88 8.97 15.61 -16.77
C ARG A 88 10.08 15.70 -15.71
N GLU A 89 9.77 15.45 -14.45
CA GLU A 89 10.72 15.50 -13.32
C GLU A 89 11.47 14.18 -13.08
N GLN A 90 10.99 13.07 -13.66
CA GLN A 90 11.66 11.76 -13.59
C GLN A 90 12.97 11.72 -14.40
#